data_AF-A0A962NIF7-F1
#
_entry.id   AF-A0A962NIF7-F1
#
_cell.length_a   1.000
_cell.length_b   1.000
_cell.length_c   1.000
_cell.angle_alpha   90.00
_cell.angle_beta   90.00
_cell.angle_gamma   90.00
#
_symmetry.space_group_name_H-M   'P 1'
#
loop_
_entity.id
_entity.type
_entity.pdbx_description
1 polymer ?
#
loop_
_entity_poly.entity_id
_entity_poly.type
_entity_poly.pdbx_seq_one_letter_code
_entity_poly.pdbx_strand_id
1 'polypeptide(L)'
;MWFKNLSLLRWEGDAVPAAGELAEAMASRRRPPCGPLESFSMGFVSPFGPEQEELLHGLAGFELLNLGQEKRILPPAVVAEHVHAQVQAIESETGRPPGKRRRRELAEQAMSELLPKAFVVR
;
A
#
# COMPACT_ATOMS: atom_id res chain seq x y z
N MET A 1 -19.32 -10.27 9.95
CA MET A 1 -18.53 -10.52 8.73
C MET A 1 -18.15 -12.00 8.73
N TRP A 2 -18.26 -12.71 7.60
CA TRP A 2 -17.89 -14.13 7.52
C TRP A 2 -16.60 -14.29 6.71
N PHE A 3 -15.69 -15.16 7.15
CA PHE A 3 -14.48 -15.49 6.40
C PHE A 3 -14.86 -16.21 5.09
N LYS A 4 -14.27 -15.77 3.97
CA LYS A 4 -14.47 -16.40 2.65
C LYS A 4 -13.46 -17.51 2.35
N ASN A 5 -12.31 -17.45 3.01
CA ASN A 5 -11.17 -18.35 2.84
C ASN A 5 -10.56 -18.66 4.20
N LEU A 6 -9.88 -19.80 4.33
CA LEU A 6 -9.25 -20.23 5.58
C LEU A 6 -7.85 -20.80 5.31
N SER A 7 -6.87 -20.28 6.03
CA SER A 7 -5.53 -20.86 6.13
C SER A 7 -5.24 -21.09 7.62
N LEU A 8 -4.86 -22.31 7.97
CA LEU A 8 -4.56 -22.68 9.36
C LEU A 8 -3.05 -22.61 9.58
N LEU A 9 -2.66 -21.86 10.61
CA LEU A 9 -1.27 -21.74 11.05
C LEU A 9 -1.20 -22.15 12.52
N ARG A 10 -0.14 -22.86 12.89
CA ARG A 10 0.11 -23.26 14.27
C ARG A 10 1.17 -22.35 14.88
N TRP A 11 0.89 -21.84 16.06
CA TRP A 11 1.89 -21.12 16.87
C TRP A 11 2.85 -22.14 17.50
N GLU A 12 4.16 -21.93 17.31
CA GLU A 12 5.21 -22.82 17.85
C GLU A 12 5.87 -22.26 19.12
N GLY A 13 5.46 -21.07 19.60
CA GLY A 13 5.98 -20.49 20.84
C GLY A 13 5.38 -21.11 22.11
N ASP A 14 6.09 -20.94 23.22
CA ASP A 14 5.72 -21.51 24.53
C ASP A 14 4.37 -21.01 25.06
N ALA A 15 4.04 -19.74 24.78
CA ALA A 15 2.76 -19.13 25.13
C ALA A 15 2.27 -18.18 24.02
N VAL A 16 0.96 -18.04 23.90
CA VAL A 16 0.33 -16.99 23.08
C VAL A 16 0.42 -15.67 23.86
N PRO A 17 0.84 -14.56 23.22
CA PRO A 17 0.88 -13.24 23.87
C PRO A 17 -0.46 -12.87 24.49
N ALA A 18 -0.43 -12.15 25.61
CA ALA A 18 -1.66 -11.65 26.22
C ALA A 18 -2.34 -10.63 25.29
N ALA A 19 -3.67 -10.54 25.35
CA ALA A 19 -4.44 -9.61 24.50
C ALA A 19 -3.96 -8.16 24.62
N GLY A 20 -3.57 -7.72 25.83
CA GLY A 20 -3.01 -6.37 26.06
C GLY A 20 -1.68 -6.15 25.33
N GLU A 21 -0.76 -7.10 25.41
CA GLU A 21 0.54 -7.04 24.72
C GLU A 21 0.34 -7.01 23.20
N LEU A 22 -0.60 -7.81 22.71
CA LEU A 22 -0.95 -7.84 21.30
C LEU A 22 -1.55 -6.50 20.85
N ALA A 23 -2.46 -5.92 21.63
CA ALA A 23 -3.08 -4.63 21.33
C ALA A 23 -2.05 -3.50 21.29
N GLU A 24 -1.09 -3.47 22.23
CA GLU A 24 0.00 -2.49 22.24
C GLU A 24 0.92 -2.65 21.01
N ALA A 25 1.31 -3.89 20.71
CA ALA A 25 2.12 -4.19 19.53
C ALA A 25 1.42 -3.77 18.23
N MET A 26 0.10 -4.00 18.15
CA MET A 26 -0.73 -3.60 17.01
C MET A 26 -0.87 -2.07 16.92
N ALA A 27 -1.04 -1.38 18.04
CA ALA A 27 -1.13 0.08 18.07
C ALA A 27 0.14 0.74 17.51
N SER A 28 1.33 0.20 17.83
CA SER A 28 2.60 0.67 17.27
C SER A 28 2.74 0.44 15.75
N ARG A 29 1.92 -0.45 15.18
CA ARG A 29 1.92 -0.84 13.77
C ARG A 29 0.57 -0.56 13.09
N ARG A 30 -0.16 0.44 13.59
CA ARG A 30 -1.41 0.90 12.98
C ARG A 30 -1.13 1.38 11.56
N ARG A 31 -2.03 1.07 10.63
CA ARG A 31 -1.86 1.44 9.22
C ARG A 31 -1.78 2.97 9.08
N PRO A 32 -0.67 3.53 8.57
CA PRO A 32 -0.62 4.95 8.25
C PRO A 32 -1.42 5.24 6.96
N PRO A 33 -1.88 6.47 6.74
CA PRO A 33 -2.45 6.86 5.45
C PRO A 33 -1.42 6.66 4.35
N CYS A 34 -1.84 6.22 3.16
CA CYS A 34 -0.93 6.03 2.03
C CYS A 34 -0.35 7.37 1.56
N GLY A 35 0.98 7.52 1.69
CA GLY A 35 1.69 8.73 1.31
C GLY A 35 1.56 9.08 -0.17
N PRO A 36 1.81 10.35 -0.56
CA PRO A 36 1.66 10.80 -1.96
C PRO A 36 2.67 10.14 -2.92
N LEU A 37 3.80 9.67 -2.41
CA LEU A 37 4.85 8.98 -3.17
C LEU A 37 4.93 7.46 -2.85
N GLU A 38 4.04 6.96 -2.00
CA GLU A 38 3.98 5.54 -1.62
C GLU A 38 2.98 4.80 -2.49
N SER A 39 3.38 3.68 -3.10
CA SER A 39 2.48 2.87 -3.93
C SER A 39 1.43 2.11 -3.11
N PHE A 40 1.76 1.76 -1.87
CA PHE A 40 0.84 1.17 -0.90
C PHE A 40 1.27 1.45 0.53
N SER A 41 0.32 1.35 1.46
CA SER A 41 0.52 1.35 2.90
C SER A 41 -0.19 0.14 3.51
N MET A 42 0.37 -0.44 4.56
CA MET A 42 -0.19 -1.62 5.23
C MET A 42 0.02 -1.51 6.74
N GLY A 43 -0.95 -2.03 7.50
CA GLY A 43 -0.87 -2.09 8.95
C GLY A 43 -2.18 -2.51 9.57
N PHE A 44 -2.24 -2.52 10.90
CA PHE A 44 -3.44 -2.95 11.61
C PHE A 44 -4.55 -1.91 11.50
N VAL A 45 -5.78 -2.40 11.36
CA VAL A 45 -7.02 -1.63 11.28
C VAL A 45 -8.10 -2.29 12.12
N SER A 46 -9.12 -1.53 12.50
CA SER A 46 -10.22 -2.09 13.30
C SER A 46 -11.01 -3.15 12.51
N PRO A 47 -11.39 -4.27 13.15
CA PRO A 47 -12.27 -5.25 12.54
C PRO A 47 -13.69 -4.73 12.27
N PHE A 48 -14.07 -3.61 12.90
CA PHE A 48 -15.41 -3.02 12.81
C PHE A 48 -15.54 -1.89 11.80
N GLY A 49 -14.44 -1.47 11.18
CA GLY A 49 -14.44 -0.43 10.13
C GLY A 49 -13.54 0.76 10.45
N PRO A 50 -13.42 1.72 9.51
CA PRO A 50 -12.40 2.77 9.56
C PRO A 50 -12.63 3.82 10.67
N GLU A 51 -13.86 3.97 11.16
CA GLU A 51 -14.21 4.94 12.21
C GLU A 51 -13.96 4.41 13.62
N GLN A 52 -13.66 3.12 13.74
CA GLN A 52 -13.46 2.47 15.03
C GLN A 52 -11.95 2.41 15.35
N GLU A 53 -11.63 2.60 16.63
CA GLU A 53 -10.24 2.64 17.10
C GLU A 53 -9.75 1.27 17.58
N GLU A 54 -10.66 0.42 18.06
CA GLU A 54 -10.38 -0.91 18.58
C GLU A 54 -9.72 -1.78 17.51
N LEU A 55 -8.48 -2.22 17.75
CA LEU A 55 -7.69 -3.03 16.80
C LEU A 55 -7.84 -4.53 17.02
N LEU A 56 -8.27 -4.94 18.21
CA LEU A 56 -8.36 -6.33 18.64
C LEU A 56 -9.75 -6.56 19.24
N HIS A 57 -10.44 -7.61 18.80
CA HIS A 57 -11.74 -7.97 19.34
C HIS A 57 -11.72 -9.39 19.92
N GLY A 58 -11.85 -9.48 21.25
CA GLY A 58 -11.89 -10.74 21.98
C GLY A 58 -13.32 -11.27 22.16
N LEU A 59 -13.53 -12.56 21.88
CA LEU A 59 -14.79 -13.25 22.16
C LEU A 59 -14.55 -14.74 22.45
N ALA A 60 -15.02 -15.22 23.62
CA ALA A 60 -14.97 -16.63 24.00
C ALA A 60 -13.58 -17.31 23.87
N GLY A 61 -12.51 -16.56 24.19
CA GLY A 61 -11.13 -17.05 24.09
C GLY A 61 -10.52 -16.98 22.69
N PHE A 62 -11.24 -16.38 21.73
CA PHE A 62 -10.73 -16.08 20.39
C PHE A 62 -10.44 -14.60 20.26
N GLU A 63 -9.39 -14.27 19.52
CA GLU A 63 -9.00 -12.90 19.21
C GLU A 63 -9.14 -12.66 17.71
N LEU A 64 -9.87 -11.62 17.34
CA LEU A 64 -10.06 -11.18 15.96
C LEU A 64 -9.24 -9.91 15.71
N LEU A 65 -8.42 -9.94 14.68
CA LEU A 65 -7.64 -8.81 14.19
C LEU A 65 -7.74 -8.68 12.68
N ASN A 66 -7.50 -7.48 12.16
CA ASN A 66 -7.47 -7.20 10.74
C ASN A 66 -6.19 -6.48 10.32
N LEU A 67 -5.59 -6.96 9.23
CA LEU A 67 -4.53 -6.25 8.51
C LEU A 67 -5.16 -5.57 7.29
N GLY A 68 -5.07 -4.25 7.25
CA GLY A 68 -5.59 -3.45 6.14
C GLY A 68 -4.47 -3.01 5.22
N GLN A 69 -4.77 -2.88 3.92
CA GLN A 69 -3.87 -2.32 2.92
C GLN A 69 -4.58 -1.18 2.20
N GLU A 70 -3.87 -0.07 1.96
CA GLU A 70 -4.28 0.95 0.99
C GLU A 70 -3.29 0.91 -0.16
N LYS A 71 -3.76 1.00 -1.41
CA LYS A 71 -2.88 1.06 -2.59
C LYS A 71 -3.29 2.19 -3.52
N ARG A 72 -2.30 2.82 -4.14
CA ARG A 72 -2.50 3.76 -5.23
C ARG A 72 -2.57 3.01 -6.55
N ILE A 73 -3.66 3.24 -7.28
CA ILE A 73 -3.87 2.66 -8.61
C ILE A 73 -3.14 3.54 -9.62
N LEU A 74 -1.93 3.12 -9.98
CA LEU A 74 -1.18 3.70 -11.09
C LEU A 74 -0.82 2.60 -12.09
N PRO A 75 -1.64 2.40 -13.15
CA PRO A 75 -1.38 1.37 -14.14
C PRO A 75 -0.08 1.64 -14.89
N PRO A 76 0.75 0.62 -15.18
CA PRO A 76 2.00 0.79 -15.92
C PRO A 76 1.80 1.45 -17.29
N ALA A 77 0.65 1.24 -17.93
CA ALA A 77 0.31 1.84 -19.21
C ALA A 77 0.25 3.38 -19.14
N VAL A 78 -0.30 3.94 -18.07
CA VAL A 78 -0.39 5.41 -17.88
C VAL A 78 1.00 6.02 -17.73
N VAL A 79 1.89 5.35 -17.00
CA VAL A 79 3.28 5.78 -16.85
C VAL A 79 4.01 5.72 -18.19
N ALA A 80 3.82 4.64 -18.95
CA ALA A 80 4.44 4.47 -20.26
C ALA A 80 3.99 5.53 -21.27
N GLU A 81 2.70 5.86 -21.29
CA GLU A 81 2.13 6.91 -22.15
C GLU A 81 2.71 8.28 -21.79
N HIS A 82 2.78 8.62 -20.50
CA HIS A 82 3.37 9.90 -20.04
C HIS A 82 4.85 10.02 -20.41
N VAL A 83 5.63 8.94 -20.23
CA VAL A 83 7.04 8.91 -20.66
C VAL A 83 7.16 9.03 -22.17
N HIS A 84 6.29 8.37 -22.93
CA HIS A 84 6.30 8.44 -24.39
C HIS A 84 6.05 9.86 -24.90
N ALA A 85 5.07 10.57 -24.33
CA ALA A 85 4.80 11.97 -24.67
C ALA A 85 6.02 12.87 -24.40
N GLN A 86 6.71 12.68 -23.27
CA GLN A 86 7.94 13.44 -22.97
C GLN A 86 9.09 13.11 -23.94
N VAL A 87 9.23 11.84 -24.33
CA VAL A 87 10.21 11.40 -25.33
C VAL A 87 9.95 12.06 -26.68
N GLN A 88 8.70 12.08 -27.15
CA GLN A 88 8.32 12.73 -28.41
C GLN A 88 8.58 14.25 -28.39
N ALA A 89 8.34 14.92 -27.26
CA ALA A 89 8.63 16.34 -27.10
C ALA A 89 10.15 16.62 -27.25
N ILE A 90 10.99 15.83 -26.57
CA ILE A 90 12.46 15.94 -26.65
C ILE A 90 12.97 15.65 -28.07
N GLU A 91 12.40 14.65 -28.74
CA GLU A 91 12.73 14.32 -30.13
C GLU A 91 12.41 15.46 -31.09
N SER A 92 11.26 16.10 -30.90
CA SER A 92 10.82 17.24 -31.71
C SER A 92 11.73 18.46 -31.54
N GLU A 93 12.23 18.70 -30.33
CA GLU A 93 13.11 19.84 -30.02
C GLU A 93 14.57 19.61 -30.42
N THR A 94 15.09 18.40 -30.19
CA THR A 94 16.52 18.09 -30.34
C THR A 94 16.87 17.32 -31.62
N GLY A 95 15.85 16.86 -32.36
CA GLY A 95 15.98 16.05 -33.56
C GLY A 95 16.39 14.59 -33.33
N ARG A 96 16.50 14.15 -32.06
CA ARG A 96 16.92 12.78 -31.72
C ARG A 96 16.29 12.24 -30.43
N PRO A 97 16.10 10.91 -30.32
CA PRO A 97 15.62 10.28 -29.10
C PRO A 97 16.54 10.50 -27.90
N PRO A 98 16.00 10.69 -26.69
CA PRO A 98 16.78 10.61 -25.47
C PRO A 98 17.37 9.21 -25.28
N GLY A 99 18.62 9.16 -24.81
CA GLY A 99 19.32 7.91 -24.50
C GLY A 99 18.69 7.14 -23.33
N LYS A 100 19.13 5.89 -23.12
CA LYS A 100 18.60 4.98 -22.08
C LYS A 100 18.60 5.58 -20.68
N ARG A 101 19.68 6.28 -20.30
CA ARG A 101 19.78 6.96 -19.00
C ARG A 101 18.68 8.02 -18.84
N ARG A 102 18.54 8.89 -19.83
CA ARG A 102 17.55 9.96 -19.79
C ARG A 102 16.12 9.41 -19.75
N ARG A 103 15.82 8.36 -20.50
CA ARG A 103 14.51 7.68 -20.43
C ARG A 103 14.18 7.12 -19.06
N ARG A 104 15.17 6.59 -18.33
CA ARG A 104 14.97 6.14 -16.94
C ARG A 104 14.64 7.31 -16.02
N GLU A 105 15.35 8.43 -16.16
CA GLU A 105 15.06 9.66 -15.40
C GLU A 105 13.63 10.17 -15.69
N LEU A 106 13.18 10.14 -16.95
CA LEU A 106 11.80 10.49 -17.33
C LEU A 106 10.77 9.56 -16.69
N ALA A 107 11.07 8.26 -16.55
CA ALA A 107 10.18 7.32 -15.89
C ALA A 107 10.08 7.54 -14.37
N GLU A 108 11.19 7.85 -13.71
CA GLU A 108 11.22 8.21 -12.29
C GLU A 108 10.48 9.54 -12.04
N GLN A 109 10.65 10.51 -12.95
CA GLN A 109 9.89 11.77 -12.93
C GLN A 109 8.38 11.54 -13.15
N ALA A 110 8.01 10.74 -14.15
CA ALA A 110 6.62 10.36 -14.41
C ALA A 110 5.97 9.73 -13.18
N MET A 111 6.68 8.84 -12.48
CA MET A 111 6.21 8.23 -11.24
C MET A 111 5.96 9.29 -10.17
N SER A 112 6.91 10.21 -9.97
CA SER A 112 6.82 11.26 -8.96
C SER A 112 5.67 12.24 -9.24
N GLU A 113 5.33 12.47 -10.51
CA GLU A 113 4.23 13.37 -10.93
C GLU A 113 2.85 12.70 -10.88
N LEU A 114 2.77 11.41 -11.24
CA LEU A 114 1.50 10.70 -11.41
C LEU A 114 1.03 10.04 -10.12
N LEU A 115 1.93 9.56 -9.28
CA LEU A 115 1.57 8.80 -8.08
C LEU A 115 0.77 9.64 -7.05
N PRO A 116 1.07 10.94 -6.82
CA PRO A 116 0.23 11.79 -5.99
C PRO A 116 -1.20 11.97 -6.53
N LYS A 117 -1.37 11.88 -7.86
CA LYS A 117 -2.67 12.02 -8.56
C LYS A 117 -3.44 10.70 -8.67
N ALA A 118 -2.81 9.59 -8.34
CA ALA A 118 -3.41 8.27 -8.45
C ALA A 118 -4.53 8.06 -7.41
N PHE A 119 -5.59 7.38 -7.81
CA PHE A 119 -6.67 7.00 -6.90
C PHE A 119 -6.17 6.03 -5.83
N VAL A 120 -6.60 6.21 -4.59
CA VAL A 120 -6.32 5.30 -3.48
C VAL A 120 -7.50 4.35 -3.30
N VAL A 121 -7.23 3.05 -3.19
CA VAL A 121 -8.23 2.03 -2.84
C VAL A 121 -7.81 1.24 -1.60
N ARG A 122 -8.80 0.78 -0.85
CA ARG A 122 -8.68 0.05 0.42
C ARG A 122 -9.19 -1.38 0.29
#